data_AF-A0A2M8CWC7-F1
#
_entry.id   AF-A0A2M8CWC7-F1
#
_cell.length_a   1.000
_cell.length_b   1.000
_cell.length_c   1.000
_cell.angle_alpha   90.00
_cell.angle_beta   90.00
_cell.angle_gamma   90.00
#
_symmetry.space_group_name_H-M   'P 1'
#
loop_
_entity.id
_entity.type
_entity.pdbx_description
1 polymer ?
#
loop_
_entity_poly.entity_id
_entity_poly.type
_entity_poly.pdbx_seq_one_letter_code
_entity_poly.pdbx_strand_id
1 'polypeptide(L)'
;MQKNPPSPETARPVINEGEKEDVHPDLLAKALEDLKKLVKGNGIKPETVTMTGFDGEVLNFEAREIFKIETTIAEKRVTGRESGEVAGSNVDARQKISAAIERISRDRSIKKHTITILKKRRDMGLAVPGIVIRLDKHNQRFVLHEACNPCNATGKILCLNCQGKKKLICPRCHGQQTIQCHLCHGMQFIATDQGRTQCTQCRGQGQIACDLCRKLGMVPCPKCKGIGKAPCTQCAMTGWHSHLFLVSVLAKAAFTYDRESLPEEILPLIDAYGPDLVLKNHAQARIIEDVRYDTELDNTSKPDEYIIPYHVKIPWGDIQFAVGGKTLDAKLFGENPLFLEFPPLLEKTLSAPLDALARAAQGNGHIEQNTAKAIRARLIGEAFLTALSHPPPKALAIMEEKYPYGITEEMLKTIISRANTTIRNLTKKPRLKGLAIGLFASTAIFSAYFFSSFRNNTGAMLPDTMPTFVPDAILMLSGDLLIAFCIHMSALRTLRSVFSPLLKNNNKTKISPAMTIAFLWGLPAACILFLVFFLLAG
;
A
#
# COMPACT_ATOMS: atom_id res chain seq x y z
N MET A 1 46.43 -28.13 45.72
CA MET A 1 46.06 -26.73 45.49
C MET A 1 46.71 -26.25 44.19
N GLN A 2 46.06 -26.49 43.05
CA GLN A 2 46.44 -25.89 41.78
C GLN A 2 45.47 -24.72 41.55
N LYS A 3 46.01 -23.50 41.57
CA LYS A 3 45.27 -22.30 41.20
C LYS A 3 44.99 -22.37 39.71
N ASN A 4 43.70 -22.43 39.34
CA ASN A 4 43.28 -22.20 37.97
C ASN A 4 43.67 -20.78 37.54
N PRO A 5 44.13 -20.57 36.30
CA PRO A 5 44.38 -19.25 35.75
C PRO A 5 43.04 -18.49 35.58
N PRO A 6 43.04 -17.14 35.64
CA PRO A 6 41.84 -16.35 35.42
C PRO A 6 41.36 -16.53 33.98
N SER A 7 40.05 -16.68 33.80
CA SER A 7 39.40 -16.73 32.49
C SER A 7 39.63 -15.43 31.72
N PRO A 8 39.62 -15.45 30.37
CA PRO A 8 39.81 -14.24 29.58
C PRO A 8 38.64 -13.28 29.80
N GLU A 9 38.91 -12.13 30.41
CA GLU A 9 38.11 -10.92 30.24
C GLU A 9 38.14 -10.56 28.76
N THR A 10 37.13 -10.96 27.99
CA THR A 10 36.89 -10.41 26.65
C THR A 10 35.69 -9.49 26.71
N ALA A 11 36.01 -8.24 26.43
CA ALA A 11 35.27 -7.00 26.59
C ALA A 11 33.85 -7.00 26.01
N ARG A 12 33.04 -6.01 26.44
CA ARG A 12 31.94 -5.46 25.64
C ARG A 12 32.39 -5.34 24.18
N PRO A 13 31.52 -5.42 23.16
CA PRO A 13 31.86 -4.81 21.89
C PRO A 13 32.16 -3.35 22.22
N VAL A 14 33.44 -3.01 22.29
CA VAL A 14 33.89 -1.64 22.46
C VAL A 14 33.48 -0.98 21.14
N ILE A 15 32.30 -0.38 21.13
CA ILE A 15 32.11 0.81 20.33
C ILE A 15 33.20 1.71 20.89
N ASN A 16 34.19 2.08 20.08
CA ASN A 16 35.23 3.02 20.48
C ASN A 16 34.54 4.37 20.70
N GLU A 17 33.88 4.51 21.85
CA GLU A 17 33.30 5.73 22.36
C GLU A 17 34.48 6.69 22.61
N GLY A 18 34.84 7.45 21.57
CA GLY A 18 35.88 8.47 21.64
C GLY A 18 37.00 8.38 20.60
N GLU A 19 37.03 7.38 19.72
CA GLU A 19 37.99 7.39 18.59
C GLU A 19 37.29 7.99 17.38
N LYS A 20 37.65 9.24 17.05
CA LYS A 20 37.14 9.93 15.85
C LYS A 20 37.54 9.10 14.63
N GLU A 21 36.57 8.49 13.99
CA GLU A 21 36.80 7.79 12.73
C GLU A 21 36.84 8.84 11.61
N ASP A 22 38.00 8.98 10.99
CA ASP A 22 38.19 9.93 9.89
C ASP A 22 37.35 9.53 8.67
N VAL A 23 36.82 10.54 7.98
CA VAL A 23 36.08 10.33 6.74
C VAL A 23 37.01 9.81 5.64
N HIS A 24 36.61 8.71 4.99
CA HIS A 24 37.41 8.07 3.96
C HIS A 24 37.68 9.02 2.77
N PRO A 25 38.92 9.12 2.24
CA PRO A 25 39.27 10.02 1.13
C PRO A 25 38.43 9.84 -0.13
N ASP A 26 37.98 8.62 -0.42
CA ASP A 26 37.13 8.32 -1.57
C ASP A 26 35.77 9.04 -1.51
N LEU A 27 35.22 9.25 -0.31
CA LEU A 27 33.99 10.01 -0.13
C LEU A 27 34.19 11.47 -0.53
N LEU A 28 35.30 12.07 -0.08
CA LEU A 28 35.67 13.45 -0.42
C LEU A 28 35.95 13.60 -1.92
N ALA A 29 36.60 12.62 -2.53
CA ALA A 29 36.82 12.59 -3.98
C ALA A 29 35.50 12.51 -4.76
N LYS A 30 34.56 11.68 -4.29
CA LYS A 30 33.20 11.58 -4.85
C LYS A 30 32.43 12.90 -4.70
N ALA A 31 32.49 13.53 -3.53
CA ALA A 31 31.87 14.83 -3.27
C ALA A 31 32.40 15.91 -4.23
N LEU A 32 33.71 15.98 -4.41
CA LEU A 32 34.34 16.89 -5.38
C LEU A 32 33.87 16.61 -6.82
N GLU A 33 33.79 15.34 -7.21
CA GLU A 33 33.33 14.95 -8.53
C GLU A 33 31.85 15.29 -8.77
N ASP A 34 30.99 15.14 -7.76
CA ASP A 34 29.58 15.52 -7.86
C ASP A 34 29.40 17.03 -7.99
N LEU A 35 30.19 17.83 -7.27
CA LEU A 35 30.24 19.28 -7.48
C LEU A 35 30.77 19.66 -8.88
N LYS A 36 31.79 18.97 -9.38
CA LYS A 36 32.29 19.14 -10.76
C LYS A 36 31.20 18.84 -11.79
N LYS A 37 30.42 17.78 -11.58
CA LYS A 37 29.27 17.43 -12.43
C LYS A 37 28.16 18.49 -12.35
N LEU A 38 27.93 19.12 -11.20
CA LEU A 38 26.94 20.18 -11.04
C LEU A 38 27.29 21.39 -11.91
N VAL A 39 28.56 21.81 -11.89
CA VAL A 39 28.99 23.01 -12.62
C VAL A 39 29.27 22.78 -14.11
N LYS A 40 29.52 21.53 -14.51
CA LYS A 40 29.79 21.16 -15.91
C LYS A 40 28.66 21.59 -16.85
N GLY A 41 28.96 22.54 -17.73
CA GLY A 41 27.99 23.11 -18.67
C GLY A 41 27.11 24.21 -18.08
N ASN A 42 27.40 24.69 -16.86
CA ASN A 42 26.70 25.76 -16.16
C ASN A 42 27.59 27.00 -15.92
N GLY A 43 28.55 27.25 -16.81
CA GLY A 43 29.36 28.48 -16.82
C GLY A 43 30.67 28.43 -16.01
N ILE A 44 30.90 27.38 -15.22
CA ILE A 44 32.18 27.15 -14.52
C ILE A 44 32.86 25.91 -15.10
N LYS A 45 34.18 26.00 -15.28
CA LYS A 45 35.00 24.90 -15.78
C LYS A 45 35.25 23.88 -14.66
N PRO A 46 34.89 22.59 -14.80
CA PRO A 46 35.07 21.59 -13.74
C PRO A 46 36.50 21.47 -13.22
N GLU A 47 37.48 21.75 -14.08
CA GLU A 47 38.91 21.69 -13.76
C GLU A 47 39.34 22.79 -12.78
N THR A 48 38.55 23.87 -12.68
CA THR A 48 38.79 24.98 -11.74
C THR A 48 38.20 24.74 -10.36
N VAL A 49 37.45 23.65 -10.17
CA VAL A 49 36.85 23.29 -8.89
C VAL A 49 37.80 22.38 -8.12
N THR A 50 38.22 22.84 -6.94
CA THR A 50 39.11 22.09 -6.04
C THR A 50 38.55 22.11 -4.62
N MET A 51 38.85 21.08 -3.85
CA MET A 51 38.55 21.04 -2.42
C MET A 51 39.70 21.73 -1.67
N THR A 52 39.37 22.67 -0.79
CA THR A 52 40.36 23.46 -0.03
C THR A 52 40.51 23.00 1.41
N GLY A 53 39.49 22.37 1.97
CA GLY A 53 39.50 21.87 3.34
C GLY A 53 38.30 20.98 3.63
N PHE A 54 38.48 20.11 4.62
CA PHE A 54 37.43 19.28 5.22
C PHE A 54 37.73 19.17 6.72
N ASP A 55 36.74 19.44 7.55
CA ASP A 55 36.79 19.25 9.00
C ASP A 55 35.54 18.47 9.43
N GLY A 56 35.73 17.20 9.80
CA GLY A 56 34.62 16.31 10.05
C GLY A 56 35.05 14.90 10.40
N GLU A 57 34.05 14.08 10.74
CA GLU A 57 34.23 12.72 11.22
C GLU A 57 33.07 11.82 10.79
N VAL A 58 33.26 10.52 10.94
CA VAL A 58 32.18 9.54 10.85
C VAL A 58 31.52 9.46 12.21
N LEU A 59 30.28 9.95 12.30
CA LEU A 59 29.47 9.83 13.50
C LEU A 59 29.06 8.38 13.67
N ASN A 60 29.46 7.81 14.81
CA ASN A 60 29.17 6.44 15.21
C ASN A 60 28.20 6.49 16.38
N PHE A 61 26.99 5.97 16.22
CA PHE A 61 25.99 5.96 17.28
C PHE A 61 25.14 4.71 17.26
N GLU A 62 24.54 4.40 18.42
CA GLU A 62 23.58 3.33 18.55
C GLU A 62 22.17 3.83 18.21
N ALA A 63 21.48 3.06 17.37
CA ALA A 63 20.06 3.20 17.15
C ALA A 63 19.33 1.92 17.56
N ARG A 64 18.05 2.03 17.90
CA ARG A 64 17.23 0.92 18.42
C ARG A 64 15.88 0.94 17.75
N GLU A 65 15.47 -0.23 17.26
CA GLU A 65 14.08 -0.51 16.93
C GLU A 65 13.44 -1.24 18.11
N ILE A 66 12.52 -0.55 18.79
CA ILE A 66 11.77 -1.10 19.92
C ILE A 66 10.50 -1.72 19.37
N PHE A 67 10.41 -3.05 19.42
CA PHE A 67 9.23 -3.78 19.00
C PHE A 67 8.30 -3.99 20.20
N LYS A 68 7.18 -3.28 20.20
CA LYS A 68 6.10 -3.49 21.16
C LYS A 68 5.17 -4.59 20.70
N ILE A 69 5.02 -5.62 21.51
CA ILE A 69 4.09 -6.73 21.29
C ILE A 69 2.68 -6.24 21.63
N GLU A 70 1.82 -6.26 20.63
CA GLU A 70 0.40 -6.02 20.80
C GLU A 70 -0.38 -7.32 20.56
N THR A 71 -1.45 -7.49 21.33
CA THR A 71 -2.32 -8.64 21.20
C THR A 71 -3.75 -8.21 20.92
N THR A 72 -4.37 -8.89 19.97
CA THR A 72 -5.81 -8.79 19.73
C THR A 72 -6.48 -10.06 20.24
N ILE A 73 -7.49 -9.90 21.10
CA ILE A 73 -8.24 -11.01 21.68
C ILE A 73 -9.61 -11.07 21.03
N ALA A 74 -9.93 -12.19 20.37
CA ALA A 74 -11.27 -12.48 19.89
C ALA A 74 -11.95 -13.49 20.82
N GLU A 75 -13.10 -13.12 21.37
CA GLU A 75 -13.90 -13.96 22.25
C GLU A 75 -14.99 -14.67 21.46
N LYS A 76 -15.12 -15.99 21.64
CA LYS A 76 -16.15 -16.79 20.99
C LYS A 76 -16.72 -17.82 21.94
N ARG A 77 -18.05 -17.89 22.04
CA ARG A 77 -18.75 -18.95 22.78
C ARG A 77 -19.24 -20.03 21.83
N VAL A 78 -18.95 -21.29 22.14
CA VAL A 78 -19.41 -22.45 21.37
C VAL A 78 -19.93 -23.55 22.29
N THR A 79 -20.74 -24.47 21.75
CA THR A 79 -21.21 -25.66 22.47
C THR A 79 -20.14 -26.74 22.50
N GLY A 80 -20.12 -27.54 23.55
CA GLY A 80 -19.14 -28.60 23.74
C GLY A 80 -17.86 -28.16 24.41
N ARG A 81 -16.97 -29.14 24.59
CA ARG A 81 -15.61 -28.93 25.09
C ARG A 81 -14.66 -28.82 23.91
N GLU A 82 -14.11 -27.64 23.76
CA GLU A 82 -13.12 -27.34 22.75
C GLU A 82 -11.70 -27.51 23.30
N SER A 83 -10.75 -27.66 22.36
CA SER A 83 -9.32 -27.73 22.66
C SER A 83 -8.70 -26.33 22.83
N GLY A 84 -7.69 -26.26 23.69
CA GLY A 84 -6.96 -25.03 24.00
C GLY A 84 -6.30 -25.17 25.37
N GLU A 85 -5.53 -24.16 25.77
CA GLU A 85 -5.03 -24.09 27.14
C GLU A 85 -6.18 -23.76 28.08
N VAL A 86 -6.44 -24.63 29.05
CA VAL A 86 -7.61 -24.50 29.93
C VAL A 86 -7.37 -23.38 30.94
N ALA A 87 -8.31 -22.44 31.03
CA ALA A 87 -8.37 -21.41 32.05
C ALA A 87 -9.48 -21.73 33.06
N GLY A 88 -9.22 -21.51 34.35
CA GLY A 88 -10.19 -21.74 35.43
C GLY A 88 -11.23 -20.62 35.57
N SER A 89 -10.92 -19.41 35.10
CA SER A 89 -11.83 -18.27 35.09
C SER A 89 -11.45 -17.26 34.02
N ASN A 90 -12.28 -16.25 33.79
CA ASN A 90 -11.94 -15.12 32.91
C ASN A 90 -10.70 -14.35 33.41
N VAL A 91 -10.51 -14.27 34.74
CA VAL A 91 -9.34 -13.60 35.34
C VAL A 91 -8.08 -14.43 35.09
N ASP A 92 -8.16 -15.74 35.30
CA ASP A 92 -7.07 -16.67 35.01
C ASP A 92 -6.69 -16.67 33.52
N ALA A 93 -7.69 -16.64 32.62
CA ALA A 93 -7.44 -16.50 31.18
C ALA A 93 -6.61 -15.24 30.87
N ARG A 94 -6.98 -14.08 31.43
CA ARG A 94 -6.23 -12.83 31.23
C ARG A 94 -4.81 -12.89 31.81
N GLN A 95 -4.65 -13.49 32.99
CA GLN A 95 -3.32 -13.67 33.61
C GLN A 95 -2.43 -14.57 32.75
N LYS A 96 -2.97 -15.67 32.23
CA LYS A 96 -2.25 -16.58 31.31
C LYS A 96 -1.86 -15.90 30.00
N ILE A 97 -2.74 -15.06 29.44
CA ILE A 97 -2.44 -14.24 28.25
C ILE A 97 -1.28 -13.29 28.56
N SER A 98 -1.32 -12.57 29.68
CA SER A 98 -0.24 -11.67 30.09
C SER A 98 1.09 -12.41 30.27
N ALA A 99 1.06 -13.57 30.94
CA ALA A 99 2.24 -14.41 31.12
C ALA A 99 2.76 -15.01 29.79
N ALA A 100 1.88 -15.21 28.80
CA ALA A 100 2.28 -15.60 27.46
C ALA A 100 3.00 -14.46 26.73
N ILE A 101 2.51 -13.22 26.82
CA ILE A 101 3.15 -12.04 26.21
C ILE A 101 4.55 -11.84 26.78
N GLU A 102 4.71 -11.94 28.11
CA GLU A 102 6.02 -11.82 28.76
C GLU A 102 6.99 -12.95 28.37
N ARG A 103 6.49 -14.17 28.12
CA ARG A 103 7.33 -15.26 27.60
C ARG A 103 7.76 -15.01 26.15
N ILE A 104 6.86 -14.46 25.34
CA ILE A 104 7.10 -14.12 23.92
C ILE A 104 8.13 -12.99 23.83
N SER A 105 8.04 -11.94 24.65
CA SER A 105 9.02 -10.83 24.62
C SER A 105 10.45 -11.29 24.93
N ARG A 106 10.60 -12.25 25.86
CA ARG A 106 11.89 -12.85 26.22
C ARG A 106 12.34 -13.98 25.28
N ASP A 107 11.53 -14.34 24.29
CA ASP A 107 11.87 -15.43 23.37
C ASP A 107 12.89 -14.96 22.32
N ARG A 108 14.14 -15.41 22.49
CA ARG A 108 15.24 -15.15 21.55
C ARG A 108 14.96 -15.64 20.14
N SER A 109 14.12 -16.66 19.96
CA SER A 109 13.75 -17.15 18.63
C SER A 109 12.93 -16.12 17.85
N ILE A 110 12.10 -15.32 18.53
CA ILE A 110 11.32 -14.25 17.94
C ILE A 110 12.23 -13.13 17.46
N LYS A 111 13.14 -12.66 18.32
CA LYS A 111 14.17 -11.69 17.93
C LYS A 111 14.95 -12.15 16.70
N LYS A 112 15.48 -13.37 16.72
CA LYS A 112 16.21 -13.96 15.58
C LYS A 112 15.36 -14.02 14.31
N HIS A 113 14.08 -14.38 14.44
CA HIS A 113 13.15 -14.39 13.32
C HIS A 113 12.93 -12.99 12.76
N THR A 114 12.69 -12.00 13.62
CA THR A 114 12.54 -10.60 13.24
C THR A 114 13.80 -10.08 12.55
N ILE A 115 14.99 -10.29 13.12
CA ILE A 115 16.28 -9.93 12.49
C ILE A 115 16.40 -10.56 11.09
N THR A 116 16.01 -11.84 10.94
CA THR A 116 16.03 -12.52 9.64
C THR A 116 15.09 -11.85 8.62
N ILE A 117 13.93 -11.35 9.06
CA ILE A 117 13.00 -10.58 8.22
C ILE A 117 13.64 -9.24 7.84
N LEU A 118 14.17 -8.52 8.82
CA LEU A 118 14.74 -7.18 8.64
C LEU A 118 15.95 -7.18 7.71
N LYS A 119 16.87 -8.14 7.86
CA LYS A 119 18.04 -8.31 6.98
C LYS A 119 17.69 -8.54 5.50
N LYS A 120 16.49 -9.05 5.20
CA LYS A 120 16.03 -9.23 3.80
C LYS A 120 15.50 -7.94 3.19
N ARG A 121 15.23 -6.92 4.00
CA ARG A 121 14.76 -5.62 3.53
C ARG A 121 15.95 -4.76 3.13
N ARG A 122 15.76 -3.90 2.12
CA ARG A 122 16.79 -2.96 1.65
C ARG A 122 17.10 -1.85 2.67
N ASP A 123 16.11 -1.46 3.48
CA ASP A 123 16.23 -0.47 4.55
C ASP A 123 16.72 -1.09 5.88
N MET A 124 16.89 -2.42 5.93
CA MET A 124 17.16 -3.19 7.15
C MET A 124 16.15 -2.96 8.28
N GLY A 125 15.00 -2.35 8.01
CA GLY A 125 14.03 -1.95 9.02
C GLY A 125 14.41 -0.74 9.88
N LEU A 126 15.50 -0.03 9.57
CA LEU A 126 15.96 1.12 10.33
C LEU A 126 15.09 2.35 10.07
N ALA A 127 14.58 2.97 11.13
CA ALA A 127 13.81 4.22 11.10
C ALA A 127 12.57 4.18 10.18
N VAL A 128 12.03 2.99 9.93
CA VAL A 128 10.83 2.83 9.08
C VAL A 128 9.59 3.01 9.96
N PRO A 129 8.73 4.00 9.67
CA PRO A 129 7.53 4.22 10.47
C PRO A 129 6.56 3.03 10.33
N GLY A 130 6.15 2.46 11.46
CA GLY A 130 5.05 1.51 11.51
C GLY A 130 5.34 0.11 10.96
N ILE A 131 6.57 -0.40 11.09
CA ILE A 131 6.84 -1.82 10.82
C ILE A 131 5.93 -2.68 11.71
N VAL A 132 5.26 -3.66 11.11
CA VAL A 132 4.47 -4.67 11.81
C VAL A 132 4.98 -6.07 11.48
N ILE A 133 5.37 -6.83 12.50
CA ILE A 133 5.78 -8.22 12.40
C ILE A 133 4.65 -9.10 12.93
N ARG A 134 4.11 -9.98 12.09
CA ARG A 134 3.10 -10.96 12.51
C ARG A 134 3.77 -12.14 13.18
N LEU A 135 3.34 -12.48 14.39
CA LEU A 135 3.90 -13.57 15.18
C LEU A 135 2.95 -14.76 15.18
N ASP A 136 2.48 -15.18 14.00
CA ASP A 136 1.38 -16.15 13.84
C ASP A 136 1.63 -17.49 14.54
N LYS A 137 2.90 -17.93 14.62
CA LYS A 137 3.31 -19.15 15.34
C LYS A 137 3.11 -19.07 16.86
N HIS A 138 2.93 -17.87 17.39
CA HIS A 138 2.71 -17.57 18.80
C HIS A 138 1.25 -17.22 19.09
N ASN A 139 0.35 -17.36 18.11
CA ASN A 139 -1.07 -17.25 18.35
C ASN A 139 -1.49 -18.37 19.31
N GLN A 140 -2.22 -17.99 20.36
CA GLN A 140 -2.62 -18.90 21.43
C GLN A 140 -4.13 -18.96 21.55
N ARG A 141 -4.62 -20.10 22.03
CA ARG A 141 -6.03 -20.36 22.26
C ARG A 141 -6.23 -20.77 23.70
N PHE A 142 -6.91 -19.93 24.47
CA PHE A 142 -7.34 -20.27 25.82
C PHE A 142 -8.81 -20.67 25.80
N VAL A 143 -9.18 -21.63 26.67
CA VAL A 143 -10.54 -22.13 26.77
C VAL A 143 -10.99 -22.16 28.22
N LEU A 144 -12.14 -21.55 28.49
CA LEU A 144 -12.87 -21.71 29.74
C LEU A 144 -14.06 -22.65 29.49
N HIS A 145 -14.07 -23.80 30.17
CA HIS A 145 -15.18 -24.75 30.09
C HIS A 145 -16.24 -24.41 31.14
N GLU A 146 -17.45 -24.13 30.68
CA GLU A 146 -18.60 -23.86 31.55
C GLU A 146 -19.59 -25.02 31.47
N ALA A 147 -20.01 -25.52 32.63
CA ALA A 147 -21.08 -26.51 32.68
C ALA A 147 -22.40 -25.91 32.19
N CYS A 148 -23.15 -26.65 31.37
CA CYS A 148 -24.48 -26.23 30.98
C CYS A 148 -25.45 -26.38 32.16
N ASN A 149 -25.79 -25.25 32.78
CA ASN A 149 -26.71 -25.17 33.94
C ASN A 149 -28.03 -25.95 33.73
N PRO A 150 -28.77 -25.80 32.60
CA PRO A 150 -30.04 -26.51 32.41
C PRO A 150 -29.95 -28.04 32.51
N CYS A 151 -28.80 -28.63 32.19
CA CYS A 151 -28.62 -30.08 32.21
C CYS A 151 -27.56 -30.54 33.21
N ASN A 152 -27.02 -29.64 34.04
CA ASN A 152 -25.96 -29.91 35.00
C ASN A 152 -24.82 -30.76 34.41
N ALA A 153 -24.26 -30.31 33.28
CA ALA A 153 -23.17 -30.99 32.57
C ALA A 153 -23.47 -32.37 31.96
N THR A 154 -24.71 -32.85 31.98
CA THR A 154 -25.04 -34.20 31.49
C THR A 154 -25.43 -34.27 30.01
N GLY A 155 -25.65 -33.12 29.37
CA GLY A 155 -26.15 -33.03 27.98
C GLY A 155 -27.61 -33.46 27.82
N LYS A 156 -28.29 -33.87 28.91
CA LYS A 156 -29.65 -34.41 28.89
C LYS A 156 -30.47 -33.77 30.00
N ILE A 157 -31.70 -33.38 29.69
CA ILE A 157 -32.66 -32.85 30.67
C ILE A 157 -33.76 -33.86 30.95
N LEU A 158 -34.51 -33.68 32.03
CA LEU A 158 -35.71 -34.47 32.29
C LEU A 158 -36.67 -34.33 31.11
N CYS A 159 -37.24 -35.44 30.64
CA CYS A 159 -38.26 -35.34 29.59
C CYS A 159 -39.49 -34.63 30.15
N LEU A 160 -39.76 -33.40 29.71
CA LEU A 160 -40.88 -32.59 30.20
C LEU A 160 -42.23 -33.29 30.02
N ASN A 161 -42.40 -34.06 28.94
CA ASN A 161 -43.66 -34.76 28.66
C ASN A 161 -43.99 -35.87 29.66
N CYS A 162 -43.00 -36.60 30.18
CA CYS A 162 -43.24 -37.67 31.16
C CYS A 162 -42.66 -37.39 32.54
N GLN A 163 -42.04 -36.22 32.73
CA GLN A 163 -41.34 -35.81 33.95
C GLN A 163 -40.39 -36.91 34.46
N GLY A 164 -39.70 -37.61 33.55
CA GLY A 164 -38.79 -38.71 33.89
C GLY A 164 -39.42 -40.06 34.18
N LYS A 165 -40.76 -40.15 34.23
CA LYS A 165 -41.48 -41.41 34.54
C LYS A 165 -41.39 -42.46 33.43
N LYS A 166 -40.79 -42.13 32.27
CA LYS A 166 -40.57 -42.99 31.08
C LYS A 166 -41.84 -43.44 30.37
N LYS A 167 -42.96 -43.53 31.08
CA LYS A 167 -44.27 -43.93 30.58
C LYS A 167 -45.30 -42.82 30.81
N LEU A 168 -46.35 -42.83 30.00
CA LEU A 168 -47.53 -41.99 30.14
C LEU A 168 -48.76 -42.88 30.32
N ILE A 169 -49.78 -42.37 31.00
CA ILE A 169 -51.09 -43.02 31.03
C ILE A 169 -51.55 -43.19 29.57
N CYS A 170 -52.01 -44.40 29.23
CA CYS A 170 -52.45 -44.68 27.88
C CYS A 170 -53.57 -43.70 27.49
N PRO A 171 -53.39 -42.84 26.47
CA PRO A 171 -54.40 -41.85 26.11
C PRO A 171 -55.67 -42.51 25.52
N ARG A 172 -55.57 -43.77 25.08
CA ARG A 172 -56.69 -44.51 24.46
C ARG A 172 -57.62 -45.18 25.48
N CYS A 173 -57.09 -45.67 26.60
CA CYS A 173 -57.90 -46.30 27.65
C CYS A 173 -57.88 -45.54 28.97
N HIS A 174 -57.22 -44.39 29.04
CA HIS A 174 -57.06 -43.57 30.24
C HIS A 174 -56.56 -44.35 31.48
N GLY A 175 -55.76 -45.41 31.26
CA GLY A 175 -55.25 -46.28 32.32
C GLY A 175 -56.12 -47.50 32.64
N GLN A 176 -57.33 -47.62 32.07
CA GLN A 176 -58.27 -48.70 32.35
C GLN A 176 -57.89 -50.06 31.76
N GLN A 177 -56.83 -50.13 30.94
CA GLN A 177 -56.30 -51.34 30.29
C GLN A 177 -57.23 -51.98 29.23
N THR A 178 -58.52 -51.72 29.30
CA THR A 178 -59.55 -52.10 28.33
C THR A 178 -60.14 -50.86 27.66
N ILE A 179 -60.76 -51.05 26.50
CA ILE A 179 -61.56 -50.03 25.82
C ILE A 179 -62.93 -50.62 25.50
N GLN A 180 -63.94 -49.76 25.35
CA GLN A 180 -65.27 -50.18 24.90
C GLN A 180 -65.14 -50.91 23.55
N CYS A 181 -65.81 -52.06 23.44
CA CYS A 181 -65.80 -52.84 22.21
C CYS A 181 -66.43 -51.99 21.09
N HIS A 182 -65.70 -51.74 20.01
CA HIS A 182 -66.21 -50.93 18.90
C HIS A 182 -67.26 -51.67 18.08
N LEU A 183 -67.26 -53.01 18.07
CA LEU A 183 -68.23 -53.80 17.32
C LEU A 183 -69.62 -53.83 17.98
N CYS A 184 -69.70 -53.84 19.32
CA CYS A 184 -70.99 -53.83 20.02
C CYS A 184 -71.25 -52.56 20.84
N HIS A 185 -70.36 -51.57 20.77
CA HIS A 185 -70.43 -50.33 21.55
C HIS A 185 -70.74 -50.55 23.04
N GLY A 186 -70.15 -51.57 23.66
CA GLY A 186 -70.38 -51.88 25.09
C GLY A 186 -71.66 -52.67 25.40
N MET A 187 -72.54 -52.89 24.42
CA MET A 187 -73.83 -53.58 24.61
C MET A 187 -73.73 -55.10 24.77
N GLN A 188 -72.53 -55.67 24.68
CA GLN A 188 -72.22 -57.11 24.83
C GLN A 188 -72.80 -58.03 23.74
N PHE A 189 -73.83 -57.58 23.00
CA PHE A 189 -74.49 -58.30 21.91
C PHE A 189 -74.49 -57.45 20.62
N ILE A 190 -74.58 -58.11 19.47
CA ILE A 190 -74.77 -57.47 18.15
C ILE A 190 -76.11 -57.91 17.56
N ALA A 191 -76.76 -57.02 16.81
CA ALA A 191 -77.98 -57.34 16.09
C ALA A 191 -77.66 -58.13 14.83
N THR A 192 -78.38 -59.21 14.61
CA THR A 192 -78.30 -60.07 13.41
C THR A 192 -79.71 -60.37 12.91
N ASP A 193 -79.85 -60.84 11.68
CA ASP A 193 -81.16 -61.14 11.07
C ASP A 193 -81.95 -62.23 11.82
N GLN A 194 -81.28 -63.02 12.67
CA GLN A 194 -81.86 -64.06 13.52
C GLN A 194 -82.03 -63.64 14.99
N GLY A 195 -81.85 -62.36 15.32
CA GLY A 195 -81.98 -61.82 16.69
C GLY A 195 -80.67 -61.25 17.25
N ARG A 196 -80.55 -61.18 18.59
CA ARG A 196 -79.33 -60.69 19.26
C ARG A 196 -78.38 -61.85 19.52
N THR A 197 -77.16 -61.77 18.99
CA THR A 197 -76.11 -62.76 19.25
C THR A 197 -74.98 -62.15 20.07
N GLN A 198 -74.30 -62.97 20.88
CA GLN A 198 -73.20 -62.52 21.73
C GLN A 198 -72.08 -61.95 20.84
N CYS A 199 -71.59 -60.76 21.18
CA CYS A 199 -70.56 -60.10 20.38
C CYS A 199 -69.29 -60.96 20.31
N THR A 200 -68.91 -61.39 19.12
CA THR A 200 -67.78 -62.30 18.88
C THR A 200 -66.43 -61.68 19.25
N GLN A 201 -66.29 -60.36 19.11
CA GLN A 201 -65.04 -59.65 19.36
C GLN A 201 -64.73 -59.46 20.85
N CYS A 202 -65.73 -59.16 21.68
CA CYS A 202 -65.56 -59.04 23.14
C CYS A 202 -66.03 -60.27 23.92
N ARG A 203 -66.58 -61.27 23.23
CA ARG A 203 -67.16 -62.48 23.83
C ARG A 203 -68.13 -62.16 24.96
N GLY A 204 -69.01 -61.18 24.75
CA GLY A 204 -70.01 -60.75 25.74
C GLY A 204 -69.50 -59.88 26.90
N GLN A 205 -68.21 -59.50 26.94
CA GLN A 205 -67.68 -58.65 28.01
C GLN A 205 -67.99 -57.16 27.82
N GLY A 206 -68.37 -56.73 26.61
CA GLY A 206 -68.65 -55.33 26.27
C GLY A 206 -67.38 -54.46 26.14
N GLN A 207 -66.25 -54.93 26.64
CA GLN A 207 -64.95 -54.30 26.52
C GLN A 207 -63.94 -55.24 25.87
N ILE A 208 -62.94 -54.67 25.20
CA ILE A 208 -61.82 -55.41 24.61
C ILE A 208 -60.50 -54.90 25.18
N ALA A 209 -59.45 -55.71 25.08
CA ALA A 209 -58.11 -55.31 25.47
C ALA A 209 -57.69 -54.04 24.70
N CYS A 210 -57.14 -53.05 25.41
CA CYS A 210 -56.56 -51.89 24.73
C CYS A 210 -55.32 -52.36 23.95
N ASP A 211 -55.40 -52.27 22.62
CA ASP A 211 -54.35 -52.62 21.68
C ASP A 211 -53.11 -51.71 21.80
N LEU A 212 -53.32 -50.41 22.04
CA LEU A 212 -52.26 -49.40 22.12
C LEU A 212 -51.31 -49.65 23.31
N CYS A 213 -51.85 -50.03 24.47
CA CYS A 213 -51.04 -50.33 25.67
C CYS A 213 -50.92 -51.84 25.96
N ARG A 214 -51.54 -52.71 25.15
CA ARG A 214 -51.56 -54.17 25.33
C ARG A 214 -51.89 -54.59 26.77
N LYS A 215 -52.98 -54.04 27.32
CA LYS A 215 -53.44 -54.21 28.72
C LYS A 215 -52.50 -53.68 29.82
N LEU A 216 -51.44 -52.93 29.52
CA LEU A 216 -50.54 -52.38 30.53
C LEU A 216 -51.06 -51.07 31.17
N GLY A 217 -52.07 -50.42 30.57
CA GLY A 217 -52.62 -49.14 31.04
C GLY A 217 -51.68 -47.94 30.83
N MET A 218 -50.43 -48.18 30.45
CA MET A 218 -49.41 -47.17 30.21
C MET A 218 -48.70 -47.44 28.88
N VAL A 219 -48.25 -46.36 28.23
CA VAL A 219 -47.47 -46.42 26.98
C VAL A 219 -46.10 -45.76 27.19
N PRO A 220 -45.03 -46.21 26.50
CA PRO A 220 -43.75 -45.52 26.56
C PRO A 220 -43.91 -44.08 26.06
N CYS A 221 -43.28 -43.13 26.74
CA CYS A 221 -43.38 -41.72 26.36
C CYS A 221 -42.84 -41.52 24.93
N PRO A 222 -43.64 -41.00 23.97
CA PRO A 222 -43.22 -40.92 22.57
C PRO A 222 -42.07 -39.93 22.35
N LYS A 223 -41.97 -38.87 23.17
CA LYS A 223 -40.91 -37.85 23.05
C LYS A 223 -39.53 -38.32 23.49
N CYS A 224 -39.44 -39.18 24.51
CA CYS A 224 -38.15 -39.73 24.96
C CYS A 224 -38.00 -41.23 24.68
N LYS A 225 -38.95 -41.84 23.96
CA LYS A 225 -38.99 -43.27 23.62
C LYS A 225 -38.75 -44.19 24.83
N GLY A 226 -39.30 -43.84 25.99
CA GLY A 226 -39.12 -44.61 27.23
C GLY A 226 -37.81 -44.38 27.99
N ILE A 227 -36.91 -43.49 27.55
CA ILE A 227 -35.63 -43.21 28.22
C ILE A 227 -35.85 -42.35 29.48
N GLY A 228 -36.85 -41.46 29.46
CA GLY A 228 -37.15 -40.51 30.56
C GLY A 228 -36.31 -39.24 30.53
N LYS A 229 -35.34 -39.13 29.63
CA LYS A 229 -34.51 -37.95 29.41
C LYS A 229 -34.64 -37.45 27.98
N ALA A 230 -34.54 -36.14 27.78
CA ALA A 230 -34.53 -35.48 26.47
C ALA A 230 -33.16 -34.83 26.22
N PRO A 231 -32.74 -34.69 24.95
CA PRO A 231 -31.51 -33.98 24.62
C PRO A 231 -31.59 -32.52 25.07
N CYS A 232 -30.54 -32.00 25.70
CA CYS A 232 -30.45 -30.58 26.03
C CYS A 232 -30.13 -29.80 24.74
N THR A 233 -31.06 -28.97 24.28
CA THR A 233 -30.87 -28.16 23.07
C THR A 233 -29.91 -27.00 23.29
N GLN A 234 -29.85 -26.45 24.50
CA GLN A 234 -29.00 -25.30 24.81
C GLN A 234 -27.50 -25.60 24.64
N CYS A 235 -27.05 -26.80 25.02
CA CYS A 235 -25.66 -27.22 24.82
C CYS A 235 -25.49 -28.24 23.67
N ALA A 236 -26.49 -28.40 22.80
CA ALA A 236 -26.48 -29.39 21.72
C ALA A 236 -26.06 -30.80 22.19
N MET A 237 -26.60 -31.25 23.32
CA MET A 237 -26.33 -32.55 23.94
C MET A 237 -24.92 -32.76 24.50
N THR A 238 -24.05 -31.76 24.44
CA THR A 238 -22.65 -31.90 24.90
C THR A 238 -22.50 -31.77 26.41
N GLY A 239 -23.44 -31.08 27.08
CA GLY A 239 -23.37 -30.77 28.49
C GLY A 239 -22.50 -29.56 28.84
N TRP A 240 -21.75 -29.01 27.89
CA TRP A 240 -20.73 -27.99 28.16
C TRP A 240 -20.82 -26.84 27.16
N HIS A 241 -20.30 -25.70 27.57
CA HIS A 241 -19.97 -24.59 26.69
C HIS A 241 -18.49 -24.30 26.82
N SER A 242 -17.88 -23.89 25.72
CA SER A 242 -16.50 -23.41 25.71
C SER A 242 -16.53 -21.92 25.40
N HIS A 243 -15.96 -21.12 26.29
CA HIS A 243 -15.62 -19.74 26.01
C HIS A 243 -14.16 -19.68 25.55
N LEU A 244 -13.96 -19.31 24.29
CA LEU A 244 -12.68 -19.30 23.61
C LEU A 244 -12.11 -17.89 23.59
N PHE A 245 -10.85 -17.76 23.98
CA PHE A 245 -10.05 -16.56 23.80
C PHE A 245 -8.99 -16.85 22.73
N LEU A 246 -9.20 -16.31 21.54
CA LEU A 246 -8.28 -16.44 20.41
C LEU A 246 -7.35 -15.24 20.43
N VAL A 247 -6.09 -15.47 20.77
CA VAL A 247 -5.07 -14.43 20.93
C VAL A 247 -4.21 -14.38 19.67
N SER A 248 -4.29 -13.27 18.97
CA SER A 248 -3.43 -12.96 17.84
C SER A 248 -2.32 -12.01 18.29
N VAL A 249 -1.07 -12.33 17.97
CA VAL A 249 0.10 -11.58 18.44
C VAL A 249 0.79 -10.89 17.25
N LEU A 250 1.03 -9.59 17.38
CA LEU A 250 1.81 -8.80 16.43
C LEU A 250 2.82 -7.94 17.18
N ALA A 251 3.91 -7.55 16.52
CA ALA A 251 4.89 -6.63 17.08
C ALA A 251 5.01 -5.38 16.20
N LYS A 252 4.85 -4.20 16.81
CA LYS A 252 4.99 -2.90 16.12
C LYS A 252 6.29 -2.23 16.51
N ALA A 253 7.05 -1.75 15.53
CA ALA A 253 8.31 -1.07 15.76
C ALA A 253 8.13 0.42 16.07
N ALA A 254 8.99 0.93 16.95
CA ALA A 254 9.23 2.34 17.17
C ALA A 254 10.75 2.58 17.18
N PHE A 255 11.18 3.56 16.38
CA PHE A 255 12.58 3.92 16.24
C PHE A 255 13.04 4.90 17.31
N THR A 256 14.26 4.70 17.83
CA THR A 256 14.96 5.64 18.71
C THR A 256 16.47 5.52 18.51
N TYR A 257 17.23 6.50 18.97
CA TYR A 257 18.69 6.50 18.88
C TYR A 257 19.29 7.38 19.97
N ASP A 258 20.58 7.20 20.23
CA ASP A 258 21.32 8.04 21.15
C ASP A 258 21.47 9.46 20.59
N ARG A 259 20.76 10.41 21.20
CA ARG A 259 20.80 11.83 20.81
C ARG A 259 21.88 12.60 21.55
N GLU A 260 22.41 12.08 22.66
CA GLU A 260 23.36 12.79 23.53
C GLU A 260 24.77 12.77 22.94
N SER A 261 25.13 11.70 22.22
CA SER A 261 26.42 11.55 21.56
C SER A 261 26.52 12.28 20.21
N LEU A 262 25.44 12.93 19.75
CA LEU A 262 25.36 13.50 18.41
C LEU A 262 25.27 15.03 18.42
N PRO A 263 25.86 15.73 17.43
CA PRO A 263 25.66 17.17 17.26
C PRO A 263 24.18 17.54 17.09
N GLU A 264 23.72 18.61 17.73
CA GLU A 264 22.30 19.02 17.68
C GLU A 264 21.78 19.26 16.24
N GLU A 265 22.65 19.71 15.34
CA GLU A 265 22.35 19.98 13.92
C GLU A 265 21.94 18.72 13.14
N ILE A 266 22.45 17.53 13.50
CA ILE A 266 22.19 16.30 12.73
C ILE A 266 20.90 15.59 13.13
N LEU A 267 20.44 15.80 14.37
CA LEU A 267 19.23 15.18 14.91
C LEU A 267 17.99 15.36 14.00
N PRO A 268 17.62 16.58 13.55
CA PRO A 268 16.48 16.76 12.67
C PRO A 268 16.68 16.10 11.30
N LEU A 269 17.92 15.91 10.84
CA LEU A 269 18.20 15.24 9.57
C LEU A 269 17.98 13.74 9.69
N ILE A 270 18.43 13.11 10.78
CA ILE A 270 18.17 11.69 11.05
C ILE A 270 16.66 11.44 11.10
N ASP A 271 15.93 12.29 11.82
CA ASP A 271 14.47 12.20 11.96
C ASP A 271 13.75 12.41 10.61
N ALA A 272 14.21 13.36 9.78
CA ALA A 272 13.58 13.67 8.48
C ALA A 272 13.87 12.63 7.40
N TYR A 273 15.08 12.08 7.34
CA TYR A 273 15.44 11.08 6.34
C TYR A 273 14.88 9.69 6.69
N GLY A 274 14.83 9.32 7.97
CA GLY A 274 14.32 8.04 8.42
C GLY A 274 14.90 6.87 7.61
N PRO A 275 14.08 6.08 6.88
CA PRO A 275 14.57 4.92 6.14
C PRO A 275 15.46 5.28 4.93
N ASP A 276 15.36 6.52 4.43
CA ASP A 276 16.22 7.01 3.33
C ASP A 276 17.68 7.11 3.74
N LEU A 277 17.98 7.15 5.04
CA LEU A 277 19.35 7.03 5.55
C LEU A 277 20.04 5.80 4.96
N VAL A 278 19.38 4.65 4.96
CA VAL A 278 19.92 3.41 4.39
C VAL A 278 19.60 3.31 2.89
N LEU A 279 18.35 3.59 2.47
CA LEU A 279 17.92 3.38 1.08
C LEU A 279 18.68 4.23 0.05
N LYS A 280 19.10 5.43 0.43
CA LYS A 280 19.89 6.34 -0.41
C LYS A 280 21.39 6.29 -0.09
N ASN A 281 21.81 5.34 0.75
CA ASN A 281 23.19 5.19 1.21
C ASN A 281 23.76 6.47 1.85
N HIS A 282 23.00 7.15 2.72
CA HIS A 282 23.57 8.22 3.54
C HIS A 282 24.22 7.65 4.81
N ALA A 283 23.68 6.55 5.36
CA ALA A 283 24.19 5.89 6.54
C ALA A 283 24.55 4.43 6.24
N GLN A 284 25.62 3.95 6.88
CA GLN A 284 25.87 2.52 6.98
C GLN A 284 25.28 2.04 8.30
N ALA A 285 24.34 1.10 8.23
CA ALA A 285 23.75 0.50 9.42
C ALA A 285 24.04 -1.00 9.48
N ARG A 286 24.30 -1.52 10.67
CA ARG A 286 24.42 -2.95 10.94
C ARG A 286 23.63 -3.31 12.18
N ILE A 287 22.90 -4.42 12.15
CA ILE A 287 22.28 -4.97 13.36
C ILE A 287 23.40 -5.51 14.26
N ILE A 288 23.35 -5.17 15.54
CA ILE A 288 24.29 -5.70 16.55
C ILE A 288 23.74 -7.06 17.01
N GLU A 289 24.49 -8.13 16.76
CA GLU A 289 24.13 -9.50 17.15
C GLU A 289 25.10 -10.02 18.22
N ASP A 290 25.15 -9.32 19.36
CA ASP A 290 25.94 -9.74 20.52
C ASP A 290 25.03 -10.31 21.61
N VAL A 291 25.27 -11.57 21.98
CA VAL A 291 24.40 -12.31 22.92
C VAL A 291 24.38 -11.67 24.32
N ARG A 292 25.50 -11.11 24.78
CA ARG A 292 25.57 -10.47 26.11
C ARG A 292 24.80 -9.16 26.07
N TYR A 293 25.03 -8.35 25.04
CA TYR A 293 24.33 -7.08 24.85
C TYR A 293 22.82 -7.26 24.70
N ASP A 294 22.40 -8.25 23.91
CA ASP A 294 20.99 -8.62 23.78
C ASP A 294 20.34 -8.97 25.14
N THR A 295 21.10 -9.63 26.02
CA THR A 295 20.61 -10.01 27.36
C THR A 295 20.49 -8.79 28.28
N GLU A 296 21.41 -7.83 28.19
CA GLU A 296 21.34 -6.57 28.93
C GLU A 296 20.12 -5.73 28.50
N LEU A 297 19.87 -5.66 27.18
CA LEU A 297 18.68 -5.01 26.63
C LEU A 297 17.38 -5.70 27.08
N ASP A 298 17.34 -7.03 27.10
CA ASP A 298 16.18 -7.80 27.57
C ASP A 298 15.87 -7.59 29.06
N ASN A 299 16.90 -7.34 29.87
CA ASN A 299 16.71 -7.08 31.29
C ASN A 299 16.21 -5.65 31.58
N THR A 300 16.41 -4.72 30.63
CA THR A 300 16.04 -3.31 30.78
C THR A 300 14.79 -2.93 29.98
N SER A 301 14.35 -3.76 29.04
CA SER A 301 13.11 -3.55 28.27
C SER A 301 11.85 -3.84 29.10
N LYS A 302 10.72 -3.27 28.67
CA LYS A 302 9.42 -3.57 29.29
C LYS A 302 8.98 -5.01 28.98
N PRO A 303 8.09 -5.61 29.80
CA PRO A 303 7.63 -7.00 29.59
C PRO A 303 6.97 -7.28 28.23
N ASP A 304 6.46 -6.26 27.54
CA ASP A 304 5.83 -6.34 26.23
C ASP A 304 6.72 -5.80 25.10
N GLU A 305 8.00 -5.53 25.36
CA GLU A 305 8.92 -4.93 24.40
C GLU A 305 10.16 -5.79 24.21
N TYR A 306 10.64 -5.88 22.97
CA TYR A 306 11.96 -6.41 22.66
C TYR A 306 12.69 -5.46 21.72
N ILE A 307 14.00 -5.35 21.88
CA ILE A 307 14.81 -4.34 21.19
C ILE A 307 15.69 -5.02 20.14
N ILE A 308 15.78 -4.41 18.96
CA ILE A 308 16.79 -4.72 17.94
C ILE A 308 17.76 -3.54 17.86
N PRO A 309 18.99 -3.69 18.36
CA PRO A 309 20.00 -2.65 18.31
C PRO A 309 20.71 -2.61 16.95
N TYR A 310 21.06 -1.39 16.55
CA TYR A 310 21.80 -1.06 15.34
C TYR A 310 23.01 -0.23 15.72
N HIS A 311 24.10 -0.45 14.99
CA HIS A 311 25.23 0.45 14.95
C HIS A 311 25.15 1.21 13.63
N VAL A 312 25.09 2.55 13.71
CA VAL A 312 24.90 3.43 12.56
C VAL A 312 26.13 4.31 12.41
N LYS A 313 26.62 4.42 11.17
CA LYS A 313 27.72 5.28 10.76
C LYS A 313 27.24 6.33 9.76
N ILE A 314 27.49 7.60 10.04
CA ILE A 314 27.14 8.71 9.14
C ILE A 314 28.33 9.67 9.02
N PRO A 315 28.94 9.81 7.83
CA PRO A 315 29.89 10.88 7.57
C PRO A 315 29.27 12.26 7.75
N TRP A 316 29.93 13.13 8.50
CA TRP A 316 29.47 14.48 8.82
C TRP A 316 30.65 15.44 8.94
N GLY A 317 30.52 16.64 8.39
CA GLY A 317 31.57 17.65 8.56
C GLY A 317 31.40 18.88 7.70
N ASP A 318 32.18 19.91 8.00
CA ASP A 318 32.29 21.10 7.18
C ASP A 318 33.25 20.83 6.02
N ILE A 319 32.84 21.21 4.81
CA ILE A 319 33.61 21.02 3.58
C ILE A 319 33.72 22.33 2.82
N GLN A 320 34.92 22.62 2.33
CA GLN A 320 35.22 23.85 1.61
C GLN A 320 35.72 23.57 0.20
N PHE A 321 35.20 24.33 -0.76
CA PHE A 321 35.59 24.25 -2.16
C PHE A 321 36.05 25.61 -2.68
N ALA A 322 37.11 25.63 -3.47
CA ALA A 322 37.43 26.76 -4.34
C ALA A 322 36.70 26.59 -5.68
N VAL A 323 35.79 27.51 -5.98
CA VAL A 323 34.96 27.50 -7.19
C VAL A 323 35.00 28.89 -7.84
N GLY A 324 35.55 28.98 -9.05
CA GLY A 324 35.58 30.24 -9.81
C GLY A 324 36.27 31.40 -9.08
N GLY A 325 37.32 31.10 -8.30
CA GLY A 325 38.09 32.08 -7.53
C GLY A 325 37.45 32.51 -6.20
N LYS A 326 36.40 31.82 -5.75
CA LYS A 326 35.76 32.03 -4.44
C LYS A 326 35.77 30.76 -3.62
N THR A 327 35.88 30.92 -2.31
CA THR A 327 35.63 29.83 -1.37
C THR A 327 34.13 29.64 -1.20
N LEU A 328 33.70 28.39 -1.19
CA LEU A 328 32.33 27.97 -0.99
C LEU A 328 32.33 26.96 0.14
N ASP A 329 31.62 27.31 1.21
CA ASP A 329 31.46 26.49 2.40
C ASP A 329 30.13 25.72 2.31
N ALA A 330 30.14 24.47 2.78
CA ALA A 330 28.96 23.63 2.90
C ALA A 330 29.18 22.59 4.00
N LYS A 331 28.11 21.91 4.41
CA LYS A 331 28.18 20.74 5.28
C LYS A 331 28.00 19.47 4.47
N LEU A 332 28.88 18.50 4.65
CA LEU A 332 28.79 17.17 4.08
C LEU A 332 27.94 16.28 4.99
N PHE A 333 26.96 15.58 4.40
CA PHE A 333 26.13 14.61 5.09
C PHE A 333 26.04 13.30 4.29
N GLY A 334 26.50 12.22 4.92
CA GLY A 334 26.31 10.84 4.49
C GLY A 334 27.30 10.29 3.46
N GLU A 335 27.31 8.96 3.30
CA GLU A 335 28.16 8.19 2.37
C GLU A 335 27.83 8.43 0.88
N ASN A 336 26.61 8.89 0.62
CA ASN A 336 26.23 9.51 -0.62
C ASN A 336 26.24 11.02 -0.40
N PRO A 337 27.31 11.73 -0.82
CA PRO A 337 27.54 13.12 -0.46
C PRO A 337 26.33 14.00 -0.73
N LEU A 338 25.74 14.49 0.35
CA LEU A 338 24.76 15.56 0.30
C LEU A 338 25.39 16.82 0.89
N PHE A 339 25.26 17.93 0.16
CA PHE A 339 25.71 19.23 0.67
C PHE A 339 24.55 19.98 1.29
N LEU A 340 24.63 20.20 2.59
CA LEU A 340 23.72 21.03 3.36
C LEU A 340 24.27 22.45 3.42
N GLU A 341 23.35 23.41 3.59
CA GLU A 341 23.68 24.84 3.65
C GLU A 341 24.45 25.35 2.42
N PHE A 342 24.37 24.60 1.32
CA PHE A 342 25.12 24.89 0.11
C PHE A 342 24.57 26.14 -0.58
N PRO A 343 25.36 27.20 -0.79
CA PRO A 343 24.87 28.45 -1.33
C PRO A 343 24.37 28.29 -2.79
N PRO A 344 23.45 29.15 -3.26
CA PRO A 344 22.85 29.08 -4.59
C PRO A 344 23.83 29.52 -5.71
N LEU A 345 24.92 28.77 -5.87
CA LEU A 345 26.02 29.01 -6.79
C LEU A 345 25.54 29.22 -8.23
N LEU A 346 24.58 28.40 -8.69
CA LEU A 346 24.12 28.41 -10.07
C LEU A 346 23.30 29.67 -10.39
N GLU A 347 22.58 30.25 -9.42
CA GLU A 347 21.74 31.42 -9.67
C GLU A 347 22.55 32.65 -10.05
N LYS A 348 23.66 32.86 -9.32
CA LYS A 348 24.58 33.96 -9.59
C LYS A 348 25.33 33.74 -10.90
N THR A 349 25.80 32.51 -11.12
CA THR A 349 26.60 32.15 -12.30
C THR A 349 25.78 32.17 -13.58
N LEU A 350 24.49 31.80 -13.50
CA LEU A 350 23.59 31.69 -14.65
C LEU A 350 22.68 32.91 -14.86
N SER A 351 23.01 34.06 -14.25
CA SER A 351 22.22 35.31 -14.38
C SER A 351 21.87 35.65 -15.83
N ALA A 352 22.85 35.72 -16.75
CA ALA A 352 22.60 36.03 -18.15
C ALA A 352 21.72 34.98 -18.89
N PRO A 353 21.97 33.65 -18.75
CA PRO A 353 21.04 32.63 -19.25
C PRO A 353 19.62 32.70 -18.65
N LEU A 354 19.48 32.99 -17.35
CA LEU A 354 18.20 33.13 -16.66
C LEU A 354 17.41 34.34 -17.15
N ASP A 355 18.09 35.46 -17.43
CA ASP A 355 17.51 36.65 -18.05
C ASP A 355 17.02 36.36 -19.47
N ALA A 356 17.80 35.61 -20.26
CA ALA A 356 17.40 35.18 -21.59
C ALA A 356 16.14 34.30 -21.53
N LEU A 357 16.07 33.38 -20.57
CA LEU A 357 14.88 32.56 -20.32
C LEU A 357 13.67 33.44 -19.95
N ALA A 358 13.85 34.42 -19.06
CA ALA A 358 12.79 35.34 -18.66
C ALA A 358 12.22 36.11 -19.86
N ARG A 359 13.09 36.68 -20.71
CA ARG A 359 12.68 37.40 -21.93
C ARG A 359 11.95 36.48 -22.91
N ALA A 360 12.40 35.24 -23.07
CA ALA A 360 11.71 34.26 -23.92
C ALA A 360 10.30 33.91 -23.38
N ALA A 361 10.17 33.80 -22.05
CA ALA A 361 8.90 33.48 -21.39
C ALA A 361 7.88 34.64 -21.46
N GLN A 362 8.35 35.90 -21.43
CA GLN A 362 7.49 37.08 -21.62
C GLN A 362 6.91 37.17 -23.03
N GLY A 363 7.50 36.49 -24.02
CA GLY A 363 6.99 36.49 -25.40
C GLY A 363 7.30 37.77 -26.19
N ASN A 364 8.12 38.66 -25.63
CA ASN A 364 8.54 39.91 -26.25
C ASN A 364 9.81 39.71 -27.10
N GLY A 365 9.77 40.11 -28.37
CA GLY A 365 10.94 40.10 -29.28
C GLY A 365 11.35 38.73 -29.83
N HIS A 366 12.67 38.48 -29.91
CA HIS A 366 13.29 37.31 -30.55
C HIS A 366 13.28 36.06 -29.66
N ILE A 367 12.10 35.44 -29.49
CA ILE A 367 11.88 34.29 -28.59
C ILE A 367 12.85 33.13 -28.89
N GLU A 368 13.04 32.78 -30.17
CA GLU A 368 13.93 31.68 -30.58
C GLU A 368 15.40 31.97 -30.20
N GLN A 369 15.87 33.19 -30.44
CA GLN A 369 17.25 33.59 -30.11
C GLN A 369 17.46 33.63 -28.59
N ASN A 370 16.50 34.16 -27.83
CA ASN A 370 16.57 34.19 -26.37
C ASN A 370 16.54 32.76 -25.78
N THR A 371 15.73 31.87 -26.37
CA THR A 371 15.71 30.45 -25.99
C THR A 371 17.06 29.79 -26.30
N ALA A 372 17.63 30.02 -27.49
CA ALA A 372 18.93 29.49 -27.88
C ALA A 372 20.08 29.98 -26.98
N LYS A 373 20.01 31.23 -26.47
CA LYS A 373 20.96 31.75 -25.48
C LYS A 373 20.77 31.08 -24.11
N ALA A 374 19.53 30.89 -23.67
CA ALA A 374 19.21 30.31 -22.37
C ALA A 374 19.65 28.84 -22.25
N ILE A 375 19.36 28.03 -23.27
CA ILE A 375 19.67 26.58 -23.26
C ILE A 375 21.16 26.23 -23.33
N ARG A 376 22.04 27.23 -23.49
CA ARG A 376 23.49 27.02 -23.37
C ARG A 376 23.89 26.60 -21.95
N ALA A 377 23.13 27.02 -20.94
CA ALA A 377 23.27 26.51 -19.59
C ALA A 377 22.62 25.13 -19.49
N ARG A 378 23.38 24.12 -19.04
CA ARG A 378 22.91 22.74 -18.91
C ARG A 378 21.64 22.64 -18.08
N LEU A 379 21.60 23.32 -16.93
CA LEU A 379 20.44 23.38 -16.03
C LEU A 379 19.17 23.78 -16.77
N ILE A 380 19.22 24.87 -17.55
CA ILE A 380 18.07 25.38 -18.29
C ILE A 380 17.72 24.43 -19.44
N GLY A 381 18.72 23.92 -20.17
CA GLY A 381 18.50 22.93 -21.23
C GLY A 381 17.79 21.69 -20.73
N GLU A 382 18.19 21.15 -19.58
CA GLU A 382 17.56 19.99 -18.96
C GLU A 382 16.16 20.31 -18.42
N ALA A 383 15.94 21.51 -17.88
CA ALA A 383 14.60 21.96 -17.50
C ALA A 383 13.66 21.99 -18.71
N PHE A 384 14.13 22.45 -19.89
CA PHE A 384 13.35 22.38 -21.13
C PHE A 384 13.07 20.94 -21.57
N LEU A 385 14.09 20.07 -21.57
CA LEU A 385 13.90 18.66 -21.93
C LEU A 385 12.88 17.97 -21.02
N THR A 386 12.94 18.25 -19.73
CA THR A 386 12.01 17.69 -18.74
C THR A 386 10.60 18.27 -18.91
N ALA A 387 10.48 19.58 -19.13
CA ALA A 387 9.19 20.25 -19.38
C ALA A 387 8.52 19.84 -20.70
N LEU A 388 9.30 19.40 -21.71
CA LEU A 388 8.76 18.86 -22.96
C LEU A 388 8.15 17.46 -22.81
N SER A 389 8.52 16.73 -21.76
CA SER A 389 8.09 15.34 -21.54
C SER A 389 7.17 15.16 -20.32
N HIS A 390 7.13 16.13 -19.41
CA HIS A 390 6.42 16.01 -18.14
C HIS A 390 5.66 17.29 -17.76
N PRO A 391 4.51 17.17 -17.06
CA PRO A 391 3.81 18.32 -16.52
C PRO A 391 4.66 19.03 -15.45
N PRO A 392 4.43 20.33 -15.16
CA PRO A 392 5.29 21.12 -14.29
C PRO A 392 5.61 20.51 -12.91
N PRO A 393 4.65 19.93 -12.16
CA PRO A 393 4.95 19.32 -10.86
C PRO A 393 5.89 18.12 -10.96
N LYS A 394 5.69 17.26 -11.97
CA LYS A 394 6.57 16.10 -12.21
C LYS A 394 7.93 16.52 -12.73
N ALA A 395 7.98 17.57 -13.56
CA ALA A 395 9.23 18.14 -14.02
C ALA A 395 10.05 18.75 -12.86
N LEU A 396 9.38 19.37 -11.89
CA LEU A 396 10.02 19.91 -10.70
C LEU A 396 10.67 18.81 -9.87
N ALA A 397 9.92 17.75 -9.53
CA ALA A 397 10.45 16.63 -8.76
C ALA A 397 11.70 15.99 -9.42
N ILE A 398 11.69 15.81 -10.74
CA ILE A 398 12.84 15.28 -11.49
C ILE A 398 14.04 16.24 -11.43
N MET A 399 13.80 17.56 -11.49
CA MET A 399 14.86 18.56 -11.43
C MET A 399 15.43 18.72 -10.02
N GLU A 400 14.60 18.60 -8.97
CA GLU A 400 15.03 18.61 -7.57
C GLU A 400 15.93 17.40 -7.25
N GLU A 401 15.58 16.21 -7.75
CA GLU A 401 16.42 15.02 -7.59
C GLU A 401 17.77 15.17 -8.31
N LYS A 402 17.78 15.83 -9.48
CA LYS A 402 18.98 16.01 -10.30
C LYS A 402 19.87 17.16 -9.83
N TYR A 403 19.28 18.17 -9.22
CA TYR A 403 19.94 19.36 -8.68
C TYR A 403 19.57 19.53 -7.20
N PRO A 404 20.00 18.61 -6.32
CA PRO A 404 19.65 18.64 -4.90
C PRO A 404 20.28 19.81 -4.13
N TYR A 405 21.28 20.48 -4.73
CA TYR A 405 21.99 21.63 -4.17
C TYR A 405 22.47 22.59 -5.26
N GLY A 406 22.92 23.79 -4.85
CA GLY A 406 23.47 24.83 -5.74
C GLY A 406 22.44 25.70 -6.44
N ILE A 407 21.15 25.45 -6.23
CA ILE A 407 20.02 26.25 -6.68
C ILE A 407 18.86 26.09 -5.70
N THR A 408 18.11 27.16 -5.45
CA THR A 408 16.94 27.10 -4.57
C THR A 408 15.74 26.42 -5.26
N GLU A 409 14.87 25.82 -4.45
CA GLU A 409 13.60 25.23 -4.91
C GLU A 409 12.72 26.27 -5.63
N GLU A 410 12.68 27.50 -5.12
CA GLU A 410 11.94 28.62 -5.72
C GLU A 410 12.45 28.97 -7.12
N MET A 411 13.77 28.98 -7.30
CA MET A 411 14.37 29.23 -8.61
C MET A 411 14.11 28.07 -9.58
N LEU A 412 14.19 26.81 -9.13
CA LEU A 412 13.83 25.66 -9.97
C LEU A 412 12.36 25.74 -10.43
N LYS A 413 11.42 26.02 -9.52
CA LYS A 413 10.01 26.29 -9.85
C LYS A 413 9.89 27.38 -10.91
N THR A 414 10.62 28.48 -10.74
CA THR A 414 10.64 29.61 -11.67
C THR A 414 11.17 29.22 -13.05
N ILE A 415 12.29 28.48 -13.12
CA ILE A 415 12.88 27.99 -14.37
C ILE A 415 11.89 27.10 -15.12
N ILE A 416 11.25 26.15 -14.43
CA ILE A 416 10.32 25.20 -15.04
C ILE A 416 9.05 25.90 -15.52
N SER A 417 8.52 26.83 -14.73
CA SER A 417 7.36 27.65 -15.12
C SER A 417 7.67 28.49 -16.35
N ARG A 418 8.83 29.16 -16.38
CA ARG A 418 9.30 29.94 -17.52
C ARG A 418 9.54 29.07 -18.75
N ALA A 419 10.20 27.92 -18.60
CA ALA A 419 10.43 26.97 -19.70
C ALA A 419 9.12 26.50 -20.33
N ASN A 420 8.12 26.11 -19.53
CA ASN A 420 6.78 25.75 -20.00
C ASN A 420 6.08 26.90 -20.73
N THR A 421 6.21 28.12 -20.23
CA THR A 421 5.64 29.32 -20.85
C THR A 421 6.33 29.64 -22.17
N THR A 422 7.65 29.50 -22.24
CA THR A 422 8.44 29.65 -23.47
C THR A 422 8.06 28.59 -24.51
N ILE A 423 7.90 27.32 -24.13
CA ILE A 423 7.43 26.25 -25.04
C ILE A 423 6.06 26.62 -25.64
N ARG A 424 5.14 27.14 -24.81
CA ARG A 424 3.84 27.63 -25.28
C ARG A 424 4.00 28.79 -26.26
N ASN A 425 4.83 29.78 -25.95
CA ASN A 425 5.05 30.93 -26.81
C ASN A 425 5.71 30.57 -28.14
N LEU A 426 6.71 29.69 -28.14
CA LEU A 426 7.37 29.18 -29.36
C LEU A 426 6.39 28.46 -30.29
N THR A 427 5.42 27.75 -29.72
CA THR A 427 4.45 26.95 -30.50
C THR A 427 3.19 27.70 -30.90
N LYS A 428 2.92 28.91 -30.37
CA LYS A 428 1.72 29.72 -30.73
C LYS A 428 1.59 29.97 -32.23
N LYS A 429 2.59 30.61 -32.86
CA LYS A 429 2.56 30.94 -34.29
C LYS A 429 2.59 29.69 -35.20
N PRO A 430 3.46 28.69 -34.95
CA PRO A 430 3.46 27.45 -35.73
C PRO A 430 2.15 26.68 -35.67
N ARG A 431 1.48 26.63 -34.51
CA ARG A 431 0.17 25.98 -34.39
C ARG A 431 -0.91 26.69 -35.21
N LEU A 432 -0.90 28.03 -35.23
CA LEU A 432 -1.82 28.80 -36.07
C LEU A 432 -1.59 28.54 -37.57
N LYS A 433 -0.33 28.47 -38.00
CA LYS A 433 0.03 28.06 -39.36
C LYS A 433 -0.44 26.64 -39.67
N GLY A 434 -0.26 25.71 -38.73
CA GLY A 434 -0.74 24.33 -38.86
C GLY A 434 -2.26 24.23 -38.97
N LEU A 435 -3.00 25.04 -38.21
CA LEU A 435 -4.46 25.15 -38.33
C LEU A 435 -4.87 25.65 -39.73
N ALA A 436 -4.23 26.70 -40.25
CA ALA A 436 -4.52 27.22 -41.58
C ALA A 436 -4.22 26.19 -42.70
N ILE A 437 -3.07 25.49 -42.61
CA ILE A 437 -2.70 24.42 -43.55
C ILE A 437 -3.71 23.26 -43.48
N GLY A 438 -4.09 22.85 -42.25
CA GLY A 438 -5.06 21.80 -42.03
C GLY A 438 -6.42 22.14 -42.61
N LEU A 439 -6.94 23.35 -42.35
CA LEU A 439 -8.21 23.82 -42.89
C LEU A 439 -8.17 23.85 -44.43
N PHE A 440 -7.12 24.40 -45.03
CA PHE A 440 -6.99 24.41 -46.49
C PHE A 440 -6.97 23.00 -47.10
N ALA A 441 -6.22 22.08 -46.49
CA ALA A 441 -6.16 20.70 -46.95
C ALA A 441 -7.51 19.97 -46.79
N SER A 442 -8.20 20.16 -45.66
CA SER A 442 -9.54 19.61 -45.45
C SER A 442 -10.56 20.20 -46.43
N THR A 443 -10.51 21.50 -46.72
CA THR A 443 -11.36 22.14 -47.75
C THR A 443 -11.16 21.49 -49.11
N ALA A 444 -9.91 21.23 -49.52
CA ALA A 444 -9.61 20.58 -50.79
C ALA A 444 -10.18 19.15 -50.85
N ILE A 445 -10.03 18.39 -49.75
CA ILE A 445 -10.57 17.02 -49.64
C ILE A 445 -12.10 17.02 -49.66
N PHE A 446 -12.75 17.88 -48.88
CA PHE A 446 -14.21 17.98 -48.84
C PHE A 446 -14.78 18.43 -50.18
N SER A 447 -14.16 19.42 -50.84
CA SER A 447 -14.54 19.86 -52.18
C SER A 447 -14.45 18.72 -53.20
N ALA A 448 -13.34 17.99 -53.21
CA ALA A 448 -13.16 16.83 -54.09
C ALA A 448 -14.19 15.72 -53.79
N TYR A 449 -14.54 15.48 -52.54
CA TYR A 449 -15.52 14.47 -52.18
C TYR A 449 -16.94 14.87 -52.62
N PHE A 450 -17.41 16.07 -52.26
CA PHE A 450 -18.79 16.50 -52.46
C PHE A 450 -19.11 16.95 -53.89
N PHE A 451 -18.17 17.57 -54.60
CA PHE A 451 -18.41 18.15 -55.94
C PHE A 451 -17.86 17.31 -57.10
N SER A 452 -17.28 16.14 -56.82
CA SER A 452 -16.90 15.18 -57.87
C SER A 452 -17.76 13.91 -57.80
N SER A 453 -17.57 13.00 -58.77
CA SER A 453 -18.24 11.68 -58.77
C SER A 453 -17.85 10.78 -57.59
N PHE A 454 -16.91 11.20 -56.73
CA PHE A 454 -16.35 10.38 -55.66
C PHE A 454 -17.40 10.02 -54.57
N ARG A 455 -18.25 10.95 -54.13
CA ARG A 455 -19.32 10.66 -53.17
C ARG A 455 -20.33 9.63 -53.70
N ASN A 456 -20.69 9.72 -54.98
CA ASN A 456 -21.61 8.77 -55.60
C ASN A 456 -20.97 7.39 -55.79
N ASN A 457 -19.71 7.35 -56.23
CA ASN A 457 -18.97 6.10 -56.43
C ASN A 457 -18.69 5.38 -55.10
N THR A 458 -18.43 6.12 -54.02
CA THR A 458 -18.22 5.53 -52.69
C THR A 458 -19.51 4.97 -52.10
N GLY A 459 -20.66 5.62 -52.34
CA GLY A 459 -21.97 5.07 -52.00
C GLY A 459 -22.26 3.72 -52.68
N ALA A 460 -21.85 3.57 -53.95
CA ALA A 460 -22.07 2.34 -54.72
C ALA A 460 -21.16 1.16 -54.32
N MET A 461 -20.08 1.41 -53.57
CA MET A 461 -19.13 0.38 -53.13
C MET A 461 -19.45 -0.19 -51.74
N LEU A 462 -20.47 0.33 -51.05
CA LEU A 462 -20.81 -0.06 -49.69
C LEU A 462 -21.86 -1.17 -49.69
N PRO A 463 -21.79 -2.13 -48.74
CA PRO A 463 -22.83 -3.13 -48.57
C PRO A 463 -24.18 -2.48 -48.28
N ASP A 464 -25.27 -3.04 -48.83
CA ASP A 464 -26.66 -2.54 -48.64
C ASP A 464 -27.09 -2.39 -47.18
N THR A 465 -26.38 -3.04 -46.25
CA THR A 465 -26.61 -2.97 -44.80
C THR A 465 -26.02 -1.74 -44.13
N MET A 466 -25.16 -0.97 -44.82
CA MET A 466 -24.47 0.18 -44.23
C MET A 466 -25.23 1.48 -44.52
N PRO A 467 -25.53 2.31 -43.49
CA PRO A 467 -26.20 3.58 -43.71
C PRO A 467 -25.38 4.52 -44.60
N THR A 468 -26.06 5.24 -45.50
CA THR A 468 -25.45 6.18 -46.46
C THR A 468 -24.71 7.35 -45.83
N PHE A 469 -24.93 7.63 -44.54
CA PHE A 469 -24.21 8.68 -43.79
C PHE A 469 -22.81 8.25 -43.30
N VAL A 470 -22.47 6.95 -43.37
CA VAL A 470 -21.20 6.46 -42.81
C VAL A 470 -19.97 7.04 -43.52
N PRO A 471 -19.88 7.10 -44.86
CA PRO A 471 -18.75 7.72 -45.55
C PRO A 471 -18.60 9.20 -45.22
N ASP A 472 -19.72 9.91 -45.11
CA ASP A 472 -19.80 11.31 -44.72
C ASP A 472 -19.24 11.53 -43.30
N ALA A 473 -19.58 10.64 -42.35
CA ALA A 473 -19.04 10.67 -40.99
C ALA A 473 -17.54 10.33 -40.93
N ILE A 474 -17.07 9.35 -41.69
CA ILE A 474 -15.64 9.00 -41.78
C ILE A 474 -14.84 10.18 -42.34
N LEU A 475 -15.36 10.83 -43.38
CA LEU A 475 -14.70 11.99 -43.98
C LEU A 475 -14.58 13.14 -42.99
N MET A 476 -15.64 13.45 -42.24
CA MET A 476 -15.62 14.48 -41.20
C MET A 476 -14.54 14.19 -40.15
N LEU A 477 -14.49 12.97 -39.61
CA LEU A 477 -13.47 12.56 -38.63
C LEU A 477 -12.05 12.61 -39.21
N SER A 478 -11.88 12.25 -40.48
CA SER A 478 -10.58 12.32 -41.15
C SER A 478 -10.08 13.77 -41.30
N GLY A 479 -11.00 14.73 -41.51
CA GLY A 479 -10.70 16.16 -41.55
C GLY A 479 -10.22 16.69 -40.20
N ASP A 480 -10.87 16.28 -39.11
CA ASP A 480 -10.46 16.61 -37.73
C ASP A 480 -9.06 16.08 -37.42
N LEU A 481 -8.80 14.80 -37.76
CA LEU A 481 -7.49 14.17 -37.59
C LEU A 481 -6.41 14.86 -38.43
N LEU A 482 -6.72 15.29 -39.65
CA LEU A 482 -5.79 16.00 -40.52
C LEU A 482 -5.42 17.37 -39.96
N ILE A 483 -6.39 18.14 -39.46
CA ILE A 483 -6.14 19.43 -38.82
C ILE A 483 -5.28 19.23 -37.58
N ALA A 484 -5.64 18.28 -36.73
CA ALA A 484 -4.88 17.90 -35.55
C ALA A 484 -3.41 17.55 -35.90
N PHE A 485 -3.22 16.73 -36.93
CA PHE A 485 -1.91 16.33 -37.42
C PHE A 485 -1.09 17.53 -37.91
N CYS A 486 -1.68 18.42 -38.70
CA CYS A 486 -1.02 19.62 -39.21
C CYS A 486 -0.60 20.59 -38.09
N ILE A 487 -1.46 20.79 -37.08
CA ILE A 487 -1.15 21.58 -35.88
C ILE A 487 0.03 20.95 -35.11
N HIS A 488 -0.03 19.64 -34.88
CA HIS A 488 0.99 18.91 -34.14
C HIS A 488 2.35 18.94 -34.86
N MET A 489 2.37 18.63 -36.16
CA MET A 489 3.60 18.61 -36.97
C MET A 489 4.24 19.99 -37.08
N SER A 490 3.43 21.05 -37.21
CA SER A 490 3.96 22.42 -37.28
C SER A 490 4.61 22.85 -35.95
N ALA A 491 3.98 22.54 -34.81
CA ALA A 491 4.58 22.78 -33.50
C ALA A 491 5.86 21.96 -33.29
N LEU A 492 5.84 20.68 -33.66
CA LEU A 492 6.95 19.75 -33.49
C LEU A 492 8.18 20.16 -34.30
N ARG A 493 7.99 20.66 -35.53
CA ARG A 493 9.08 21.17 -36.38
C ARG A 493 9.81 22.33 -35.72
N THR A 494 9.09 23.31 -35.19
CA THR A 494 9.71 24.46 -34.48
C THR A 494 10.46 24.01 -33.23
N LEU A 495 9.86 23.14 -32.40
CA LEU A 495 10.52 22.62 -31.21
C LEU A 495 11.81 21.84 -31.56
N ARG A 496 11.76 20.97 -32.57
CA ARG A 496 12.95 20.23 -33.03
C ARG A 496 14.04 21.14 -33.57
N SER A 497 13.68 22.23 -34.25
CA SER A 497 14.63 23.22 -34.75
C SER A 497 15.34 23.93 -33.59
N VAL A 498 14.57 24.51 -32.66
CA VAL A 498 15.10 25.30 -31.53
C VAL A 498 15.91 24.45 -30.56
N PHE A 499 15.44 23.23 -30.25
CA PHE A 499 16.10 22.33 -29.29
C PHE A 499 17.04 21.32 -29.96
N SER A 500 17.30 21.45 -31.26
CA SER A 500 18.28 20.62 -31.99
C SER A 500 19.63 20.49 -31.25
N PRO A 501 20.21 21.56 -30.66
CA PRO A 501 21.48 21.46 -29.93
C PRO A 501 21.44 20.54 -28.69
N LEU A 502 20.26 20.32 -28.10
CA LEU A 502 20.10 19.48 -26.92
C LEU A 502 19.74 18.02 -27.25
N LEU A 503 19.23 17.77 -28.46
CA LEU A 503 18.71 16.47 -28.85
C LEU A 503 19.80 15.60 -29.49
N LYS A 504 20.35 14.67 -28.70
CA LYS A 504 21.13 13.54 -29.25
C LYS A 504 20.27 12.73 -30.22
N ASN A 505 20.87 12.17 -31.28
CA ASN A 505 20.17 11.53 -32.41
C ASN A 505 19.11 10.49 -32.00
N ASN A 506 19.25 9.79 -30.86
CA ASN A 506 18.31 8.77 -30.39
C ASN A 506 17.07 9.30 -29.63
N ASN A 507 16.99 10.59 -29.28
CA ASN A 507 15.89 11.16 -28.47
C ASN A 507 14.90 12.05 -29.23
N LYS A 508 15.04 12.18 -30.56
CA LYS A 508 14.18 13.04 -31.40
C LYS A 508 12.69 12.64 -31.44
N THR A 509 12.36 11.43 -30.98
CA THR A 509 11.01 10.83 -30.99
C THR A 509 10.21 11.06 -29.70
N LYS A 510 10.84 11.53 -28.60
CA LYS A 510 10.17 11.68 -27.28
C LYS A 510 9.53 13.06 -27.02
N ILE A 511 9.62 14.00 -27.96
CA ILE A 511 8.99 15.31 -27.81
C ILE A 511 7.55 15.23 -28.33
N SER A 512 6.58 15.45 -27.44
CA SER A 512 5.17 15.59 -27.80
C SER A 512 4.70 16.99 -27.39
N PRO A 513 4.45 17.92 -28.34
CA PRO A 513 3.82 19.19 -28.00
C PRO A 513 2.43 18.94 -27.40
N ALA A 514 2.18 19.51 -26.22
CA ALA A 514 0.87 19.43 -25.57
C ALA A 514 -0.28 19.87 -26.50
N MET A 515 -1.43 19.21 -26.38
CA MET A 515 -2.66 19.69 -27.02
C MET A 515 -3.05 21.05 -26.42
N THR A 516 -3.47 22.00 -27.27
CA THR A 516 -3.76 23.38 -26.84
C THR A 516 -5.06 23.87 -27.42
N ILE A 517 -5.49 25.07 -27.01
CA ILE A 517 -6.68 25.77 -27.51
C ILE A 517 -6.80 25.77 -29.04
N ALA A 518 -5.70 25.82 -29.79
CA ALA A 518 -5.73 25.71 -31.26
C ALA A 518 -6.32 24.37 -31.77
N PHE A 519 -6.13 23.28 -31.04
CA PHE A 519 -6.78 21.99 -31.30
C PHE A 519 -8.27 22.04 -30.96
N LEU A 520 -8.65 22.71 -29.85
CA LEU A 520 -10.06 22.91 -29.49
C LEU A 520 -10.83 23.75 -30.51
N TRP A 521 -10.20 24.74 -31.16
CA TRP A 521 -10.84 25.49 -32.25
C TRP A 521 -10.80 24.75 -33.60
N GLY A 522 -9.85 23.84 -33.78
CA GLY A 522 -9.71 23.05 -35.01
C GLY A 522 -10.91 22.12 -35.26
N LEU A 523 -11.38 21.44 -34.21
CA LEU A 523 -12.52 20.52 -34.27
C LEU A 523 -13.83 21.19 -34.73
N PRO A 524 -14.35 22.24 -34.06
CA PRO A 524 -15.57 22.91 -34.52
C PRO A 524 -15.39 23.56 -35.90
N ALA A 525 -14.19 24.03 -36.24
CA ALA A 525 -13.93 24.62 -37.55
C ALA A 525 -14.03 23.57 -38.67
N ALA A 526 -13.52 22.35 -38.48
CA ALA A 526 -13.68 21.26 -39.45
C ALA A 526 -15.14 20.81 -39.57
N CYS A 527 -15.87 20.69 -38.45
CA CYS A 527 -17.29 20.34 -38.47
C CYS A 527 -18.13 21.40 -39.20
N ILE A 528 -17.92 22.70 -38.92
CA ILE A 528 -18.61 23.79 -39.62
C ILE A 528 -18.27 23.76 -41.10
N LEU A 529 -16.99 23.60 -41.45
CA LEU A 529 -16.54 23.49 -42.83
C LEU A 529 -17.23 22.32 -43.54
N PHE A 530 -17.25 21.15 -42.93
CA PHE A 530 -17.94 19.97 -43.45
C PHE A 530 -19.44 20.23 -43.69
N LEU A 531 -20.14 20.82 -42.71
CA LEU A 531 -21.56 21.15 -42.82
C LEU A 531 -21.84 22.12 -43.98
N VAL A 532 -20.98 23.11 -44.19
CA VAL A 532 -21.10 24.04 -45.33
C VAL A 532 -21.03 23.29 -46.66
N PHE A 533 -20.05 22.39 -46.83
CA PHE A 533 -19.96 21.59 -48.06
C PHE A 533 -21.13 20.62 -48.23
N PHE A 534 -21.59 20.00 -47.14
CA PHE A 534 -22.76 19.12 -47.15
C PHE A 534 -24.03 19.86 -47.59
N LEU A 535 -24.26 21.07 -47.08
CA LEU A 535 -25.40 21.92 -47.44
C LEU A 535 -25.30 22.49 -48.86
N LEU A 536 -24.10 22.71 -49.39
CA LEU A 536 -23.90 23.20 -50.76
C LEU A 536 -24.04 22.10 -51.82
N ALA A 537 -23.89 20.83 -51.43
CA ALA A 537 -23.93 19.69 -52.33
C ALA A 537 -25.26 18.91 -52.31
N GLY A 538 -26.10 19.15 -51.30
CA GLY A 538 -27.49 18.70 -51.25
C GLY A 538 -28.42 19.75 -51.83
#